data_AF-A0A521Q1K3-F1
#
_entry.id   AF-A0A521Q1K3-F1
#
_cell.length_a   1.000
_cell.length_b   1.000
_cell.length_c   1.000
_cell.angle_alpha   90.00
_cell.angle_beta   90.00
_cell.angle_gamma   90.00
#
_symmetry.space_group_name_H-M   'P 1'
#
loop_
_entity.id
_entity.type
_entity.pdbx_description
1 polymer ?
#
loop_
_entity_poly.entity_id
_entity_poly.type
_entity_poly.pdbx_seq_one_letter_code
_entity_poly.pdbx_strand_id
1 'polypeptide(L)'
;MLYPVKKYVFTGQGHLFTIPAATPVAVSSLIESAFVLSWGDYESCLNRVRTCLELILDGLHIKRFTVKNGRRERLSLYARIKLAQVKAPSTEPFLMAVRHLGNAGSHSGGLTREDAFDALDLLEAIVITRYGNQKIVNRLAQKIEKNKGPLKRKTK
;
A
#
# COMPACT_ATOMS: atom_id res chain seq x y z
N MET A 1 4.02 -10.20 -23.42
CA MET A 1 3.94 -8.72 -23.34
C MET A 1 4.81 -8.31 -22.16
N LEU A 2 5.93 -7.62 -22.39
CA LEU A 2 6.81 -7.17 -21.30
C LEU A 2 6.14 -5.99 -20.59
N TYR A 3 5.98 -6.08 -19.27
CA TYR A 3 5.46 -4.96 -18.47
C TYR A 3 6.51 -3.83 -18.42
N PRO A 4 6.13 -2.56 -18.65
CA PRO A 4 7.09 -1.47 -18.57
C PRO A 4 7.54 -1.28 -17.12
N VAL A 5 8.83 -1.48 -16.86
CA VAL A 5 9.43 -1.23 -15.55
C VAL A 5 9.46 0.29 -15.32
N LYS A 6 8.88 0.73 -14.19
CA LYS A 6 8.97 2.13 -13.77
C LYS A 6 10.45 2.49 -13.58
N LYS A 7 10.91 3.55 -14.25
CA LYS A 7 12.25 4.08 -13.98
C LYS A 7 12.24 4.72 -12.60
N TYR A 8 12.78 4.04 -11.61
CA TYR A 8 12.87 4.54 -10.25
C TYR A 8 13.83 5.74 -10.19
N VAL A 9 13.27 6.93 -10.01
CA VAL A 9 14.02 8.15 -9.72
C VAL A 9 14.09 8.26 -8.20
N PHE A 10 15.30 8.23 -7.65
CA PHE A 10 15.50 8.40 -6.22
C PHE A 10 14.98 9.78 -5.83
N THR A 11 14.00 9.85 -4.93
CA THR A 11 13.34 11.11 -4.52
C THR A 11 14.23 12.00 -3.65
N GLY A 12 15.52 11.67 -3.50
CA GLY A 12 16.47 12.33 -2.60
C GLY A 12 16.28 11.98 -1.11
N GLN A 13 15.20 11.28 -0.74
CA GLN A 13 14.83 11.01 0.66
C GLN A 13 15.06 9.56 1.12
N GLY A 14 15.74 8.72 0.34
CA GLY A 14 16.04 7.35 0.78
C GLY A 14 14.87 6.37 0.63
N HIS A 15 13.84 6.72 -0.14
CA HIS A 15 12.72 5.83 -0.46
C HIS A 15 12.23 6.04 -1.91
N LEU A 16 11.62 5.00 -2.46
CA LEU A 16 11.18 4.92 -3.86
C LEU A 16 10.08 5.93 -4.22
N PHE A 17 9.25 6.28 -3.22
CA PHE A 17 8.12 7.19 -3.36
C PHE A 17 7.93 8.02 -2.10
N THR A 18 7.20 9.13 -2.21
CA THR A 18 6.88 10.00 -1.06
C THR A 18 5.79 9.36 -0.20
N ILE A 19 6.13 9.03 1.05
CA ILE A 19 5.14 8.53 2.01
C ILE A 19 4.23 9.69 2.46
N PRO A 20 2.90 9.59 2.32
CA PRO A 20 1.98 10.62 2.80
C PRO A 20 2.15 10.86 4.31
N ALA A 21 2.20 12.12 4.73
CA ALA A 21 2.40 12.50 6.14
C ALA A 21 1.34 11.94 7.11
N ALA A 22 0.16 11.58 6.61
CA ALA A 22 -0.90 10.95 7.42
C ALA A 22 -0.73 9.43 7.58
N THR A 23 0.32 8.84 7.01
CA THR A 23 0.63 7.41 7.15
C THR A 23 1.07 7.13 8.59
N PRO A 24 0.51 6.10 9.27
CA PRO A 24 0.94 5.75 10.62
C PRO A 24 2.43 5.40 10.67
N VAL A 25 3.12 5.81 11.74
CA VAL A 25 4.57 5.58 11.93
C VAL A 25 4.95 4.11 11.78
N ALA A 26 4.15 3.19 12.34
CA ALA A 26 4.41 1.75 12.21
C ALA A 26 4.37 1.25 10.75
N VAL A 27 3.56 1.88 9.89
CA VAL A 27 3.49 1.56 8.46
C VAL A 27 4.66 2.22 7.72
N SER A 28 4.99 3.49 8.01
CA SER A 28 6.11 4.18 7.34
C SER A 28 7.45 3.51 7.63
N SER A 29 7.73 3.13 8.88
CA SER A 29 8.98 2.44 9.23
C SER A 29 9.13 1.08 8.54
N LEU A 30 8.02 0.36 8.29
CA LEU A 30 8.07 -0.89 7.52
C LEU A 30 8.29 -0.64 6.03
N ILE A 31 7.74 0.44 5.46
CA ILE A 31 8.00 0.85 4.07
C ILE A 31 9.48 1.19 3.89
N GLU A 32 10.04 2.00 4.80
CA GLU A 32 11.47 2.34 4.80
C GLU A 32 12.35 1.10 4.91
N SER A 33 12.01 0.19 5.84
CA SER A 33 12.72 -1.09 5.97
C SER A 33 12.61 -1.96 4.72
N ALA A 34 11.42 -2.07 4.11
CA ALA A 34 11.22 -2.81 2.87
C ALA A 34 12.07 -2.23 1.73
N PHE A 35 12.14 -0.90 1.62
CA PHE A 35 12.97 -0.24 0.63
C PHE A 35 14.46 -0.52 0.80
N VAL A 36 14.99 -0.53 2.03
CA VAL A 36 16.40 -0.88 2.25
C VAL A 36 16.67 -2.32 1.82
N LEU A 37 15.74 -3.24 2.14
CA LEU A 37 15.87 -4.66 1.81
C LEU A 37 15.76 -4.94 0.31
N SER A 38 15.07 -4.09 -0.45
CA SER A 38 14.91 -4.27 -1.91
C SER A 38 16.23 -4.15 -2.69
N TRP A 39 17.35 -3.85 -2.04
CA TRP A 39 18.68 -3.78 -2.66
C TRP A 39 19.49 -5.08 -2.60
N GLY A 40 18.96 -6.14 -1.99
CA GLY A 40 19.67 -7.43 -1.97
C GLY A 40 19.04 -8.53 -1.12
N ASP A 41 18.03 -8.22 -0.32
CA ASP A 41 17.27 -9.21 0.46
C ASP A 41 15.78 -9.12 0.09
N TYR A 42 15.46 -9.68 -1.09
CA TYR A 42 14.13 -9.58 -1.68
C TYR A 42 13.08 -10.37 -0.90
N GLU A 43 13.44 -11.51 -0.31
CA GLU A 43 12.55 -12.29 0.56
C GLU A 43 12.11 -11.47 1.77
N SER A 44 13.07 -10.88 2.49
CA SER A 44 12.75 -10.00 3.61
C SER A 44 11.99 -8.75 3.17
N CYS A 45 12.31 -8.17 2.01
CA CYS A 45 11.55 -7.05 1.44
C CYS A 45 10.06 -7.40 1.29
N LEU A 46 9.76 -8.52 0.61
CA LEU A 46 8.37 -8.96 0.39
C LEU A 46 7.66 -9.32 1.71
N ASN A 47 8.38 -9.86 2.69
CA ASN A 47 7.85 -10.11 4.03
C ASN A 47 7.50 -8.79 4.76
N ARG A 48 8.31 -7.73 4.63
CA ARG A 48 8.00 -6.40 5.19
C ARG A 48 6.79 -5.77 4.52
N VAL A 49 6.70 -5.84 3.20
CA VAL A 49 5.55 -5.36 2.43
C VAL A 49 4.26 -6.08 2.86
N ARG A 50 4.31 -7.40 3.06
CA ARG A 50 3.18 -8.18 3.60
C ARG A 50 2.80 -7.73 5.02
N THR A 51 3.78 -7.43 5.85
CA THR A 51 3.52 -6.92 7.21
C THR A 51 2.83 -5.55 7.17
N CYS A 52 3.24 -4.66 6.25
CA CYS A 52 2.55 -3.40 5.98
C CYS A 52 1.07 -3.61 5.65
N LEU A 53 0.76 -4.56 4.76
CA LEU A 53 -0.61 -4.92 4.41
C LEU A 53 -1.45 -5.28 5.65
N GLU A 54 -0.90 -6.12 6.54
CA GLU A 54 -1.60 -6.53 7.75
C GLU A 54 -1.93 -5.34 8.66
N LEU A 55 -0.98 -4.41 8.85
CA LEU A 55 -1.20 -3.18 9.62
C LEU A 55 -2.20 -2.23 8.97
N ILE A 56 -2.19 -2.10 7.64
CA ILE A 56 -3.16 -1.29 6.91
C ILE A 56 -4.57 -1.86 7.10
N LEU A 57 -4.73 -3.19 7.03
CA LEU A 57 -6.01 -3.85 7.29
C LEU A 57 -6.46 -3.69 8.74
N ASP A 58 -5.52 -3.64 9.69
CA ASP A 58 -5.81 -3.32 11.09
C ASP A 58 -6.32 -1.89 11.26
N GLY A 59 -5.68 -0.91 10.60
CA GLY A 59 -6.12 0.47 10.56
C GLY A 59 -7.45 0.69 9.81
N LEU A 60 -7.89 -0.28 9.02
CA LEU A 60 -9.24 -0.34 8.41
C LEU A 60 -10.27 -1.06 9.30
N HIS A 61 -9.86 -1.48 10.51
CA HIS A 61 -10.65 -2.28 11.44
C HIS A 61 -11.22 -3.54 10.78
N ILE A 62 -10.42 -4.21 9.95
CA ILE A 62 -10.77 -5.51 9.39
C ILE A 62 -10.47 -6.58 10.42
N LYS A 63 -11.49 -7.37 10.77
CA LYS A 63 -11.41 -8.42 11.79
C LYS A 63 -10.19 -9.32 11.54
N ARG A 64 -9.46 -9.63 12.61
CA ARG A 64 -8.33 -10.60 12.59
C ARG A 64 -8.80 -12.03 12.88
N PHE A 65 -9.97 -12.17 13.49
CA PHE A 65 -10.51 -13.45 13.93
C PHE A 65 -11.98 -13.55 13.53
N THR A 66 -12.41 -14.79 13.31
CA THR A 66 -13.82 -15.15 13.18
C THR A 66 -14.15 -16.21 14.22
N VAL A 67 -15.44 -16.42 14.47
CA VAL A 67 -15.93 -17.53 15.27
C VAL A 67 -16.58 -18.52 14.32
N LYS A 68 -16.06 -19.75 14.28
CA LYS A 68 -16.62 -20.85 13.49
C LYS A 68 -16.81 -22.04 14.43
N ASN A 69 -18.02 -22.60 14.45
CA ASN A 69 -18.38 -23.72 15.32
C ASN A 69 -18.00 -23.49 16.80
N GLY A 70 -18.25 -22.28 17.31
CA GLY A 70 -17.92 -21.91 18.69
C GLY A 70 -16.43 -21.70 18.99
N ARG A 71 -15.53 -21.87 18.01
CA ARG A 71 -14.08 -21.67 18.18
C ARG A 71 -13.61 -20.40 17.51
N ARG A 72 -12.69 -19.70 18.16
CA ARG A 72 -12.03 -18.50 17.62
C ARG A 72 -10.93 -18.92 16.66
N GLU A 73 -11.07 -18.57 15.39
CA GLU A 73 -10.12 -18.89 14.33
C GLU A 73 -9.50 -17.60 13.78
N ARG A 74 -8.18 -17.60 13.52
CA ARG A 74 -7.50 -16.47 12.89
C ARG A 74 -7.86 -16.44 11.40
N LEU A 75 -8.24 -15.27 10.91
CA LEU A 75 -8.49 -15.05 9.49
C LEU A 75 -7.18 -14.98 8.72
N SER A 76 -7.12 -15.66 7.57
CA SER A 76 -6.01 -15.54 6.63
C SER A 76 -5.96 -14.14 6.03
N LEU A 77 -4.77 -13.71 5.56
CA LEU A 77 -4.62 -12.42 4.88
C LEU A 77 -5.57 -12.31 3.68
N TYR A 78 -5.74 -13.39 2.90
CA TYR A 78 -6.72 -13.46 1.82
C TYR A 78 -8.15 -13.16 2.30
N ALA A 79 -8.62 -13.85 3.35
CA ALA A 79 -9.95 -13.64 3.89
C ALA A 79 -10.14 -12.20 4.40
N ARG A 80 -9.12 -11.63 5.04
CA ARG A 80 -9.14 -10.23 5.49
C ARG A 80 -9.23 -9.27 4.31
N ILE A 81 -8.50 -9.50 3.22
CA ILE A 81 -8.59 -8.67 2.00
C ILE A 81 -9.98 -8.75 1.37
N LYS A 82 -10.60 -9.95 1.30
CA LYS A 82 -11.98 -10.09 0.82
C LYS A 82 -12.98 -9.30 1.67
N LEU A 83 -12.80 -9.25 2.99
CA LEU A 83 -13.62 -8.41 3.86
C LEU A 83 -13.35 -6.91 3.65
N ALA A 84 -12.11 -6.54 3.32
CA ALA A 84 -11.74 -5.16 3.02
C ALA A 84 -12.33 -4.65 1.70
N GLN A 85 -12.61 -5.53 0.74
CA GLN A 85 -13.24 -5.18 -0.54
C GLN A 85 -14.51 -4.34 -0.37
N VAL A 86 -15.31 -4.62 0.66
CA VAL A 86 -16.54 -3.88 0.96
C VAL A 86 -16.25 -2.42 1.36
N LYS A 87 -15.12 -2.18 2.04
CA LYS A 87 -14.74 -0.85 2.53
C LYS A 87 -13.85 -0.06 1.57
N ALA A 88 -13.05 -0.74 0.74
CA ALA A 88 -12.06 -0.13 -0.13
C ALA A 88 -11.92 -0.90 -1.46
N PRO A 89 -12.98 -0.95 -2.29
CA PRO A 89 -13.04 -1.81 -3.47
C PRO A 89 -11.94 -1.50 -4.50
N SER A 90 -11.57 -0.23 -4.67
CA SER A 90 -10.53 0.20 -5.61
C SER A 90 -9.13 -0.27 -5.25
N THR A 91 -8.89 -0.67 -4.00
CA THR A 91 -7.57 -1.13 -3.54
C THR A 91 -7.43 -2.65 -3.54
N GLU A 92 -8.53 -3.40 -3.64
CA GLU A 92 -8.52 -4.86 -3.51
C GLU A 92 -7.56 -5.57 -4.48
N PRO A 93 -7.49 -5.20 -5.78
CA PRO A 93 -6.56 -5.83 -6.71
C PRO A 93 -5.09 -5.66 -6.29
N PHE A 94 -4.74 -4.46 -5.79
CA PHE A 94 -3.39 -4.19 -5.29
C PHE A 94 -3.09 -4.99 -4.03
N LEU A 95 -4.04 -5.05 -3.08
CA LEU A 95 -3.89 -5.84 -1.85
C LEU A 95 -3.67 -7.32 -2.18
N MET A 96 -4.40 -7.86 -3.15
CA MET A 96 -4.26 -9.26 -3.59
C MET A 96 -2.93 -9.51 -4.29
N ALA A 97 -2.51 -8.66 -5.23
CA ALA A 97 -1.23 -8.80 -5.92
C ALA A 97 -0.06 -8.81 -4.94
N VAL A 98 -0.04 -7.86 -3.99
CA VAL A 98 0.97 -7.81 -2.95
C VAL A 98 0.94 -9.03 -2.04
N ARG A 99 -0.23 -9.58 -1.72
CA ARG A 99 -0.35 -10.85 -0.98
C ARG A 99 0.32 -12.00 -1.73
N HIS A 100 0.19 -12.06 -3.06
CA HIS A 100 0.81 -13.10 -3.87
C HIS A 100 2.34 -12.98 -3.84
N LEU A 101 2.89 -11.77 -4.04
CA LEU A 101 4.33 -11.51 -3.94
C LEU A 101 4.86 -11.81 -2.53
N GLY A 102 4.19 -11.31 -1.49
CA GLY A 102 4.52 -11.58 -0.09
C GLY A 102 4.42 -13.06 0.31
N ASN A 103 3.66 -13.89 -0.41
CA ASN A 103 3.62 -15.34 -0.20
C ASN A 103 4.84 -16.02 -0.85
N ALA A 104 5.23 -15.58 -2.04
CA ALA A 104 6.41 -16.06 -2.75
C ALA A 104 7.69 -15.77 -1.92
N GLY A 105 7.75 -14.59 -1.31
CA GLY A 105 8.73 -14.16 -0.28
C GLY A 105 9.09 -15.18 0.81
N SER A 106 8.21 -16.12 1.12
CA SER A 106 8.42 -17.09 2.20
C SER A 106 8.62 -18.53 1.73
N HIS A 107 8.47 -18.83 0.43
CA HIS A 107 8.43 -20.22 -0.08
C HIS A 107 9.14 -20.43 -1.42
N SER A 108 9.49 -19.38 -2.16
CA SER A 108 10.19 -19.49 -3.43
C SER A 108 11.57 -18.86 -3.33
N GLY A 109 12.61 -19.68 -3.46
CA GLY A 109 13.93 -19.15 -3.80
C GLY A 109 13.91 -18.55 -5.22
N GLY A 110 14.81 -17.61 -5.49
CA GLY A 110 14.96 -17.01 -6.83
C GLY A 110 14.08 -15.79 -7.10
N LEU A 111 13.63 -15.09 -6.05
CA LEU A 111 13.03 -13.77 -6.22
C LEU A 111 14.01 -12.80 -6.86
N THR A 112 13.48 -11.92 -7.68
CA THR A 112 14.25 -10.93 -8.40
C THR A 112 14.12 -9.56 -7.75
N ARG A 113 14.99 -8.65 -8.20
CA ARG A 113 14.86 -7.24 -7.84
C ARG A 113 13.52 -6.69 -8.32
N GLU A 114 13.12 -7.06 -9.54
CA GLU A 114 11.89 -6.63 -10.17
C GLU A 114 10.67 -7.00 -9.32
N ASP A 115 10.61 -8.21 -8.76
CA ASP A 115 9.53 -8.64 -7.86
C ASP A 115 9.42 -7.76 -6.61
N ALA A 116 10.56 -7.39 -6.01
CA ALA A 116 10.59 -6.52 -4.83
C ALA A 116 10.11 -5.10 -5.16
N PHE A 117 10.50 -4.58 -6.32
CA PHE A 117 10.14 -3.24 -6.75
C PHE A 117 8.67 -3.15 -7.21
N ASP A 118 8.14 -4.18 -7.88
CA ASP A 118 6.71 -4.33 -8.19
C ASP A 118 5.87 -4.32 -6.89
N ALA A 119 6.33 -5.02 -5.85
CA ALA A 119 5.65 -5.02 -4.55
C ALA A 119 5.64 -3.63 -3.90
N LEU A 120 6.73 -2.86 -4.03
CA LEU A 120 6.84 -1.50 -3.51
C LEU A 120 5.94 -0.52 -4.28
N ASP A 121 5.83 -0.64 -5.62
CA ASP A 121 4.94 0.19 -6.43
C ASP A 121 3.45 -0.07 -6.11
N LEU A 122 3.10 -1.34 -5.90
CA LEU A 122 1.74 -1.68 -5.47
C LEU A 122 1.46 -1.16 -4.05
N LEU A 123 2.46 -1.23 -3.15
CA LEU A 123 2.34 -0.67 -1.80
C LEU A 123 2.20 0.86 -1.82
N GLU A 124 2.94 1.56 -2.70
CA GLU A 124 2.78 3.00 -2.94
C GLU A 124 1.32 3.32 -3.29
N ALA A 125 0.74 2.61 -4.27
CA ALA A 125 -0.63 2.84 -4.70
C ALA A 125 -1.64 2.66 -3.57
N ILE A 126 -1.46 1.62 -2.74
CA ILE A 126 -2.31 1.37 -1.55
C ILE A 126 -2.17 2.52 -0.55
N VAL A 127 -0.95 2.92 -0.22
CA VAL A 127 -0.65 3.95 0.79
C VAL A 127 -1.14 5.32 0.34
N ILE A 128 -0.91 5.72 -0.91
CA ILE A 128 -1.42 6.98 -1.48
C ILE A 128 -2.94 6.99 -1.49
N THR A 129 -3.58 5.89 -1.89
CA THR A 129 -5.05 5.80 -1.89
C THR A 129 -5.61 5.94 -0.48
N ARG A 130 -4.94 5.34 0.51
CA ARG A 130 -5.44 5.28 1.89
C ARG A 130 -5.15 6.52 2.72
N TYR A 131 -3.95 7.08 2.60
CA TYR A 131 -3.41 8.14 3.46
C TYR A 131 -3.02 9.40 2.68
N GLY A 132 -3.10 9.38 1.36
CA GLY A 132 -2.85 10.55 0.53
C GLY A 132 -3.91 11.64 0.73
N ASN A 133 -3.58 12.84 0.24
CA ASN A 133 -4.41 14.03 0.35
C ASN A 133 -5.59 14.04 -0.64
N GLN A 134 -6.08 12.89 -1.10
CA GLN A 134 -7.12 12.78 -2.13
C GLN A 134 -8.38 13.57 -1.76
N LYS A 135 -8.74 13.63 -0.47
CA LYS A 135 -9.86 14.47 0.00
C LYS A 135 -9.63 15.96 -0.25
N ILE A 136 -8.41 16.45 -0.05
CA ILE A 136 -8.05 17.86 -0.29
C ILE A 136 -8.06 18.14 -1.80
N VAL A 137 -7.47 17.25 -2.60
CA VAL A 137 -7.43 17.38 -4.06
C VAL A 137 -8.84 17.31 -4.66
N ASN A 138 -9.68 16.38 -4.21
CA ASN A 138 -11.08 16.28 -4.66
C ASN A 138 -11.87 17.53 -4.27
N ARG A 139 -11.69 18.06 -3.05
CA ARG A 139 -12.31 19.33 -2.63
C ARG A 139 -11.84 20.51 -3.48
N LEU A 140 -10.56 20.55 -3.84
CA LEU A 140 -10.01 21.58 -4.72
C LEU A 140 -10.64 21.49 -6.11
N ALA A 141 -10.69 20.28 -6.70
CA ALA A 141 -11.33 20.03 -7.99
C ALA A 141 -12.81 20.43 -7.98
N GLN A 142 -13.58 20.01 -6.97
CA GLN A 142 -14.98 20.39 -6.82
C GLN A 142 -15.17 21.92 -6.73
N LYS A 143 -14.29 22.62 -6.01
CA LYS A 143 -14.35 24.08 -5.91
C LYS A 143 -14.03 24.76 -7.25
N ILE A 144 -13.04 24.26 -7.98
CA ILE A 144 -12.67 24.79 -9.31
C ILE A 144 -13.81 24.57 -10.29
N GLU A 145 -14.38 23.36 -10.33
CA GLU A 145 -15.49 23.02 -11.21
C GLU A 145 -16.74 23.86 -10.90
N LYS A 146 -17.08 24.01 -9.61
CA LYS A 146 -18.18 24.87 -9.17
C LYS A 146 -17.97 26.34 -9.59
N ASN A 147 -16.74 26.81 -9.56
CA ASN A 147 -16.39 28.17 -9.98
C ASN A 147 -16.26 28.30 -11.50
N LYS A 148 -16.26 27.19 -12.26
CA LYS A 148 -15.93 27.12 -13.68
C LYS A 148 -14.66 27.91 -14.03
N GLY A 149 -13.67 27.84 -13.14
CA GLY A 149 -12.48 28.68 -13.23
C GLY A 149 -11.65 28.75 -11.95
N PRO A 150 -10.59 29.57 -11.94
CA PRO A 150 -9.65 29.65 -10.83
C PRO A 150 -10.30 30.07 -9.50
N LEU A 151 -9.77 29.58 -8.38
CA LEU A 151 -10.19 30.02 -7.05
C LEU A 151 -9.62 31.41 -6.74
N LYS A 152 -10.46 32.35 -6.28
CA LYS A 152 -10.00 33.62 -5.70
C LYS A 152 -9.18 33.32 -4.44
N ARG A 153 -7.88 33.57 -4.49
CA ARG A 153 -6.98 33.46 -3.33
C ARG A 153 -6.91 34.82 -2.66
N LYS A 154 -7.15 34.90 -1.36
CA LYS A 154 -6.81 36.11 -0.60
C LYS A 154 -5.30 36.13 -0.43
N THR A 155 -4.63 37.08 -1.06
CA THR A 155 -3.25 37.42 -0.71
C THR A 155 -3.27 37.97 0.71
N LYS A 156 -2.46 37.40 1.60
CA LYS A 156 -2.20 37.99 2.91
C LYS A 156 -1.20 39.13 2.74
#